data_AF-A4BR17-F1
#
_entry.id   AF-A4BR17-F1
#
_cell.length_a   1.000
_cell.length_b   1.000
_cell.length_c   1.000
_cell.angle_alpha   90.00
_cell.angle_beta   90.00
_cell.angle_gamma   90.00
#
_symmetry.space_group_name_H-M   'P 1'
#
loop_
_entity.id
_entity.type
_entity.pdbx_description
1 polymer ?
#
loop_
_entity_poly.entity_id
_entity_poly.type
_entity_poly.pdbx_seq_one_letter_code
_entity_poly.pdbx_strand_id
1 'polypeptide(L)'
;MNEFLASAYTESVHRLALGLEPLDALRGGRLAHPVRVELERPLPRHLANPTDPYRRPVRPGDVHARVNRHDSALHVLLYHPSLADHVDLRIYDHVRRYVPRRFRLPLLSQEVAESQPYTHRVRRPVLFPGAAYDVSERATGLRGRVLRSDKPMRWARIEAWLPDTETLVGRAQGDDRGEFLLLLAPGAAPASEFTGRDLEVRVDVFGPETPPAPIPTDLPDQDPFWDLSLELAPTPGEDDPVSAGGSRPEGYVAAASASRIVSFRLGRLRTGIEEENFVFTLP
;
A
#
# COMPACT_ATOMS: atom_id res chain seq x y z
N MET A 1 13.07 -30.64 -26.87
CA MET A 1 14.27 -30.35 -26.04
C MET A 1 15.45 -30.38 -27.01
N ASN A 2 16.19 -29.28 -27.17
CA ASN A 2 17.33 -29.25 -28.09
C ASN A 2 18.50 -30.01 -27.44
N GLU A 3 18.74 -31.26 -27.87
CA GLU A 3 19.77 -32.15 -27.30
C GLU A 3 21.22 -31.81 -27.71
N PHE A 4 21.41 -30.79 -28.55
CA PHE A 4 22.71 -30.50 -29.20
C PHE A 4 23.57 -29.43 -28.52
N LEU A 5 23.13 -28.85 -27.41
CA LEU A 5 23.90 -27.82 -26.70
C LEU A 5 24.26 -28.27 -25.28
N ALA A 6 25.38 -27.77 -24.77
CA ALA A 6 25.76 -27.97 -23.38
C ALA A 6 24.64 -27.48 -22.43
N SER A 7 24.52 -28.06 -21.24
CA SER A 7 23.44 -27.77 -20.29
C SER A 7 23.31 -26.28 -19.91
N ALA A 8 24.39 -25.50 -20.03
CA ALA A 8 24.38 -24.05 -19.85
C ALA A 8 23.52 -23.28 -20.89
N TYR A 9 23.17 -23.93 -22.01
CA TYR A 9 22.30 -23.40 -23.07
C TYR A 9 20.93 -24.10 -23.09
N THR A 10 20.57 -24.85 -22.05
CA THR A 10 19.23 -25.42 -21.94
C THR A 10 18.22 -24.29 -21.72
N GLU A 11 17.35 -24.09 -22.71
CA GLU A 11 16.21 -23.20 -22.59
C GLU A 11 15.23 -23.75 -21.57
N SER A 12 14.91 -22.95 -20.57
CA SER A 12 13.87 -23.24 -19.58
C SER A 12 12.70 -22.28 -19.78
N VAL A 13 11.52 -22.85 -20.00
CA VAL A 13 10.27 -22.07 -20.06
C VAL A 13 9.74 -21.95 -18.65
N HIS A 14 9.73 -20.72 -18.13
CA HIS A 14 9.09 -20.42 -16.87
C HIS A 14 7.67 -19.90 -17.09
N ARG A 15 6.71 -20.39 -16.29
CA ARG A 15 5.32 -19.95 -16.33
C ARG A 15 5.06 -18.94 -15.22
N LEU A 16 4.50 -17.79 -15.57
CA LEU A 16 4.13 -16.74 -14.63
C LEU A 16 2.91 -17.16 -13.81
N ALA A 17 3.05 -17.19 -12.49
CA ALA A 17 1.94 -17.36 -11.56
C ALA A 17 1.33 -16.01 -11.16
N LEU A 18 2.16 -15.00 -10.93
CA LEU A 18 1.73 -13.65 -10.56
C LEU A 18 2.74 -12.60 -11.04
N GLY A 19 2.24 -11.56 -11.70
CA GLY A 19 2.95 -10.33 -11.98
C GLY A 19 2.46 -9.20 -11.06
N LEU A 20 3.39 -8.38 -10.58
CA LEU A 20 3.13 -7.26 -9.69
C LEU A 20 3.74 -5.98 -10.24
N GLU A 21 2.91 -4.96 -10.41
CA GLU A 21 3.29 -3.61 -10.82
C GLU A 21 2.73 -2.59 -9.81
N PRO A 22 3.44 -2.33 -8.70
CA PRO A 22 3.00 -1.32 -7.75
C PRO A 22 2.89 0.07 -8.39
N LEU A 23 1.80 0.77 -8.07
CA LEU A 23 1.49 2.09 -8.61
C LEU A 23 1.51 3.16 -7.51
N ASP A 24 1.84 4.37 -7.91
CA ASP A 24 1.79 5.56 -7.07
C ASP A 24 0.36 6.12 -7.07
N ALA A 25 -0.28 6.19 -5.90
CA ALA A 25 -1.67 6.65 -5.77
C ALA A 25 -1.89 8.08 -6.30
N LEU A 26 -0.88 8.94 -6.20
CA LEU A 26 -0.98 10.33 -6.63
C LEU A 26 -0.75 10.46 -8.14
N ARG A 27 0.27 9.77 -8.66
CA ARG A 27 0.68 9.92 -10.06
C ARG A 27 -0.09 9.02 -11.03
N GLY A 28 -0.77 8.00 -10.52
CA GLY A 28 -1.48 7.00 -11.33
C GLY A 28 -0.55 6.14 -12.18
N GLY A 29 0.75 6.17 -11.91
CA GLY A 29 1.80 5.52 -12.70
C GLY A 29 2.75 4.71 -11.82
N ARG A 30 3.87 4.27 -12.41
CA ARG A 30 4.90 3.54 -11.68
C ARG A 30 5.49 4.37 -10.54
N LEU A 31 5.90 3.68 -9.48
CA LEU A 31 6.59 4.30 -8.36
C LEU A 31 7.88 5.00 -8.83
N ALA A 32 8.10 6.21 -8.31
CA ALA A 32 9.32 6.97 -8.59
C ALA A 32 10.53 6.43 -7.80
N HIS A 33 10.25 5.75 -6.69
CA HIS A 33 11.26 5.19 -5.79
C HIS A 33 11.07 3.68 -5.66
N PRO A 34 12.15 2.91 -5.50
CA PRO A 34 12.06 1.47 -5.34
C PRO A 34 11.35 1.11 -4.02
N VAL A 35 10.54 0.06 -4.07
CA VAL A 35 9.93 -0.58 -2.89
C VAL A 35 10.39 -2.02 -2.80
N ARG A 36 10.13 -2.63 -1.64
CA ARG A 36 10.34 -4.06 -1.42
C ARG A 36 9.04 -4.80 -1.54
N VAL A 37 9.13 -6.01 -2.07
CA VAL A 37 8.03 -6.97 -2.15
C VAL A 37 8.55 -8.29 -1.60
N GLU A 38 7.98 -8.71 -0.48
CA GLU A 38 8.38 -9.93 0.23
C GLU A 38 7.20 -10.89 0.32
N LEU A 39 7.47 -12.18 0.10
CA LEU A 39 6.51 -13.24 0.38
C LEU A 39 6.49 -13.50 1.88
N GLU A 40 5.31 -13.39 2.47
CA GLU A 40 5.13 -13.68 3.87
C GLU A 40 5.15 -15.19 4.10
N ARG A 41 5.79 -15.58 5.19
CA ARG A 41 5.85 -16.92 5.76
C ARG A 41 5.51 -16.76 7.24
N PRO A 42 5.17 -17.83 7.99
CA PRO A 42 4.72 -17.70 9.38
C PRO A 42 5.62 -16.76 10.22
N LEU A 43 4.99 -15.81 10.91
CA LEU A 43 5.59 -14.88 11.87
C LEU A 43 6.07 -15.62 13.14
N PRO A 44 6.98 -15.06 13.95
CA PRO A 44 7.61 -13.73 13.89
C PRO A 44 8.99 -13.74 13.19
N ARG A 45 9.41 -12.62 12.59
CA ARG A 45 10.68 -12.50 11.85
C ARG A 45 11.36 -11.17 12.15
N HIS A 46 12.67 -11.21 12.37
CA HIS A 46 13.50 -10.01 12.36
C HIS A 46 13.61 -9.44 10.93
N LEU A 47 13.10 -8.23 10.71
CA LEU A 47 13.41 -7.46 9.50
C LEU A 47 14.84 -6.91 9.61
N ALA A 48 15.84 -7.70 9.21
CA ALA A 48 17.21 -7.18 9.12
C ALA A 48 17.25 -6.07 8.05
N ASN A 49 17.70 -4.87 8.41
CA ASN A 49 18.01 -3.79 7.47
C ASN A 49 19.11 -4.25 6.51
N PRO A 50 18.82 -4.53 5.23
CA PRO A 50 19.85 -4.97 4.30
C PRO A 50 20.71 -3.79 3.91
N THR A 51 22.02 -4.01 3.94
CA THR A 51 23.04 -3.05 3.52
C THR A 51 23.03 -2.75 2.02
N ASP A 52 22.20 -3.43 1.21
CA ASP A 52 22.13 -3.25 -0.24
C ASP A 52 20.70 -3.57 -0.78
N PRO A 53 20.00 -2.60 -1.37
CA PRO A 53 18.65 -2.78 -1.92
C PRO A 53 18.62 -3.53 -3.28
N TYR A 54 19.77 -3.70 -3.94
CA TYR A 54 19.89 -4.34 -5.26
C TYR A 54 20.59 -5.70 -5.21
N ARG A 55 21.23 -6.07 -4.10
CA ARG A 55 21.82 -7.41 -3.93
C ARG A 55 20.73 -8.47 -3.97
N ARG A 56 20.88 -9.43 -4.89
CA ARG A 56 20.27 -10.76 -4.73
C ARG A 56 20.98 -11.48 -3.58
N PRO A 57 20.27 -11.99 -2.56
CA PRO A 57 20.88 -12.92 -1.64
C PRO A 57 20.13 -14.26 -1.76
N VAL A 58 20.81 -15.26 -2.32
CA VAL A 58 20.55 -16.66 -1.95
C VAL A 58 21.87 -17.15 -1.37
N ARG A 59 22.20 -16.66 -0.18
CA ARG A 59 23.13 -17.36 0.70
C ARG A 59 22.30 -18.32 1.55
N PRO A 60 22.78 -19.56 1.76
CA PRO A 60 22.23 -20.41 2.80
C PRO A 60 22.21 -19.63 4.13
N GLY A 61 21.02 -19.37 4.68
CA GLY A 61 20.81 -18.54 5.88
C GLY A 61 20.02 -17.24 5.68
N ASP A 62 19.70 -16.85 4.44
CA ASP A 62 18.83 -15.69 4.20
C ASP A 62 17.37 -15.97 4.63
N VAL A 63 16.83 -15.09 5.48
CA VAL A 63 15.55 -15.30 6.20
C VAL A 63 14.31 -15.02 5.31
N HIS A 64 14.47 -14.38 4.15
CA HIS A 64 13.36 -13.80 3.38
C HIS A 64 13.34 -14.27 1.92
N ALA A 65 12.25 -14.93 1.50
CA ALA A 65 11.98 -15.18 0.09
C ALA A 65 11.47 -13.88 -0.55
N ARG A 66 12.32 -13.22 -1.35
CA ARG A 66 11.95 -12.01 -2.10
C ARG A 66 11.27 -12.40 -3.42
N VAL A 67 10.26 -11.63 -3.83
CA VAL A 67 9.72 -11.76 -5.19
C VAL A 67 10.77 -11.19 -6.15
N ASN A 68 11.19 -12.00 -7.13
CA ASN A 68 12.22 -11.60 -8.08
C ASN A 68 11.80 -10.31 -8.79
N ARG A 69 12.68 -9.31 -8.73
CA ARG A 69 12.54 -8.09 -9.53
C ARG A 69 13.16 -8.36 -10.89
N HIS A 70 12.33 -8.30 -11.93
CA HIS A 70 12.78 -8.31 -13.31
C HIS A 70 13.46 -6.97 -13.66
N ASP A 71 14.33 -6.95 -14.66
CA ASP A 71 15.04 -5.72 -15.07
C ASP A 71 14.09 -4.60 -15.56
N SER A 72 12.84 -4.94 -15.84
CA SER A 72 11.75 -4.00 -16.12
C SER A 72 11.14 -3.32 -14.87
N ALA A 73 11.75 -3.53 -13.70
CA ALA A 73 11.27 -3.12 -12.37
C ALA A 73 9.94 -3.76 -11.93
N LEU A 74 9.46 -4.77 -12.64
CA LEU A 74 8.27 -5.55 -12.29
C LEU A 74 8.65 -6.71 -11.36
N HIS A 75 7.76 -7.05 -10.44
CA HIS A 75 7.95 -8.19 -9.54
C HIS A 75 7.21 -9.40 -10.12
N VAL A 76 7.89 -10.56 -10.16
CA VAL A 76 7.34 -11.79 -10.74
C VAL A 76 7.45 -12.97 -9.80
N LEU A 77 6.37 -13.74 -9.72
CA LEU A 77 6.30 -15.05 -9.09
C LEU A 77 5.99 -16.09 -10.17
N LEU A 78 6.78 -17.16 -10.18
CA LEU A 78 6.70 -18.23 -11.17
C LEU A 78 6.05 -19.46 -10.53
N TYR A 79 5.38 -20.29 -11.33
CA TYR A 79 4.87 -21.58 -10.85
C TYR A 79 6.02 -22.48 -10.39
N HIS A 80 5.78 -23.18 -9.29
CA HIS A 80 6.63 -24.24 -8.76
C HIS A 80 5.73 -25.27 -8.04
N PRO A 81 6.08 -26.56 -7.98
CA PRO A 81 5.25 -27.59 -7.34
C PRO A 81 4.81 -27.33 -5.89
N SER A 82 5.52 -26.46 -5.17
CA SER A 82 5.22 -26.10 -3.78
C SER A 82 4.43 -24.80 -3.63
N LEU A 83 3.98 -24.20 -4.74
CA LEU A 83 3.24 -22.95 -4.71
C LEU A 83 1.80 -23.22 -4.26
N ALA A 84 1.35 -22.51 -3.22
CA ALA A 84 -0.02 -22.59 -2.76
C ALA A 84 -0.98 -21.90 -3.74
N ASP A 85 -2.28 -22.09 -3.52
CA ASP A 85 -3.37 -21.42 -4.26
C ASP A 85 -3.49 -19.92 -3.95
N HIS A 86 -2.71 -19.41 -3.00
CA HIS A 86 -2.58 -18.00 -2.68
C HIS A 86 -1.17 -17.67 -2.19
N VAL A 87 -0.85 -16.38 -2.16
CA VAL A 87 0.35 -15.86 -1.49
C VAL A 87 0.01 -14.66 -0.62
N ASP A 88 0.56 -14.65 0.58
CA ASP A 88 0.59 -13.47 1.42
C ASP A 88 1.86 -12.68 1.09
N LEU A 89 1.72 -11.37 0.86
CA LEU A 89 2.84 -10.52 0.50
C LEU A 89 2.80 -9.19 1.22
N ARG A 90 3.99 -8.61 1.43
CA ARG A 90 4.17 -7.29 2.00
C ARG A 90 4.91 -6.39 1.02
N ILE A 91 4.37 -5.20 0.78
CA ILE A 91 4.99 -4.15 -0.03
C ILE A 91 5.31 -2.98 0.87
N TYR A 92 6.57 -2.57 0.93
CA TYR A 92 6.99 -1.55 1.87
C TYR A 92 8.23 -0.76 1.42
N ASP A 93 8.39 0.43 2.00
CA ASP A 93 9.54 1.31 1.82
C ASP A 93 10.12 1.70 3.18
N HIS A 94 11.41 1.39 3.38
CA HIS A 94 12.12 1.69 4.64
C HIS A 94 12.32 3.17 4.90
N VAL A 95 12.31 4.01 3.85
CA VAL A 95 12.46 5.46 4.02
C VAL A 95 11.11 6.18 4.13
N ARG A 96 10.00 5.45 4.24
CA ARG A 96 8.65 5.97 4.49
C ARG A 96 8.14 6.95 3.42
N ARG A 97 8.57 6.81 2.16
CA ARG A 97 7.95 7.55 1.05
C ARG A 97 6.62 6.96 0.65
N TYR A 98 6.47 5.65 0.81
CA TYR A 98 5.21 4.95 0.55
C TYR A 98 4.73 4.24 1.81
N VAL A 99 3.44 4.31 2.10
CA VAL A 99 2.83 3.59 3.22
C VAL A 99 2.79 2.09 2.88
N PRO A 100 3.25 1.21 3.79
CA PRO A 100 3.28 -0.21 3.52
C PRO A 100 1.87 -0.80 3.39
N ARG A 101 1.77 -1.88 2.61
CA ARG A 101 0.53 -2.65 2.42
C ARG A 101 0.82 -4.15 2.45
N ARG A 102 -0.14 -4.92 2.94
CA ARG A 102 -0.07 -6.38 3.07
C ARG A 102 -1.28 -6.99 2.39
N PHE A 103 -1.04 -7.98 1.53
CA PHE A 103 -2.11 -8.58 0.73
C PHE A 103 -2.09 -10.09 0.86
N ARG A 104 -3.28 -10.69 0.80
CA ARG A 104 -3.47 -12.08 0.38
C ARG A 104 -3.93 -12.07 -1.07
N LEU A 105 -3.13 -12.62 -1.96
CA LEU A 105 -3.45 -12.70 -3.38
C LEU A 105 -3.80 -14.14 -3.77
N PRO A 106 -5.04 -14.43 -4.21
CA PRO A 106 -5.36 -15.72 -4.81
C PRO A 106 -4.60 -15.88 -6.14
N LEU A 107 -4.16 -17.11 -6.40
CA LEU A 107 -3.45 -17.53 -7.60
C LEU A 107 -4.33 -18.51 -8.39
N LEU A 108 -4.28 -18.41 -9.71
CA LEU A 108 -4.88 -19.43 -10.57
C LEU A 108 -4.03 -20.71 -10.51
N SER A 109 -4.64 -21.87 -10.72
CA SER A 109 -3.87 -23.07 -11.06
C SER A 109 -3.18 -22.85 -12.42
N GLN A 110 -2.07 -23.55 -12.67
CA GLN A 110 -1.33 -23.39 -13.93
C GLN A 110 -2.22 -23.70 -15.15
N GLU A 111 -3.02 -24.77 -15.08
CA GLU A 111 -3.94 -25.16 -16.15
C GLU A 111 -4.96 -24.03 -16.46
N VAL A 112 -5.57 -23.45 -15.42
CA VAL A 112 -6.52 -22.35 -15.59
C VAL A 112 -5.81 -21.10 -16.11
N ALA A 113 -4.62 -20.77 -15.59
CA ALA A 113 -3.85 -19.60 -16.03
C ALA A 113 -3.40 -19.68 -17.49
N GLU A 114 -3.17 -20.88 -18.04
CA GLU A 114 -2.79 -21.09 -19.43
C GLU A 114 -3.99 -20.94 -20.40
N SER A 115 -5.22 -21.09 -19.90
CA SER A 115 -6.46 -20.89 -20.69
C SER A 115 -7.02 -19.46 -20.61
N GLN A 116 -6.45 -18.60 -19.77
CA GLN A 116 -6.93 -17.23 -19.53
C GLN A 116 -5.93 -16.16 -20.04
N PRO A 117 -6.41 -14.91 -20.28
CA PRO A 117 -5.53 -13.79 -20.59
C PRO A 117 -4.45 -13.61 -19.52
N TYR A 118 -3.20 -13.36 -19.94
CA TYR A 118 -2.10 -13.15 -19.00
C TYR A 118 -2.32 -11.94 -18.07
N THR A 119 -3.17 -11.00 -18.44
CA THR A 119 -3.50 -9.83 -17.64
C THR A 119 -4.24 -10.20 -16.36
N HIS A 120 -4.95 -11.34 -16.31
CA HIS A 120 -5.65 -11.80 -15.11
C HIS A 120 -4.69 -12.08 -13.95
N ARG A 121 -3.47 -12.52 -14.26
CA ARG A 121 -2.39 -12.78 -13.28
C ARG A 121 -1.51 -11.55 -13.01
N VAL A 122 -1.90 -10.35 -13.45
CA VAL A 122 -1.17 -9.11 -13.16
C VAL A 122 -1.95 -8.28 -12.14
N ARG A 123 -1.34 -7.96 -11.00
CA ARG A 123 -1.90 -7.04 -10.00
C ARG A 123 -1.16 -5.72 -9.97
N ARG A 124 -1.91 -4.65 -9.71
CA ARG A 124 -1.42 -3.27 -9.67
C ARG A 124 -1.74 -2.60 -8.33
N PRO A 125 -1.10 -3.05 -7.24
CA PRO A 125 -1.36 -2.49 -5.92
C PRO A 125 -0.92 -1.02 -5.87
N VAL A 126 -1.86 -0.15 -5.52
CA VAL A 126 -1.63 1.28 -5.32
C VAL A 126 -1.01 1.51 -3.94
N LEU A 127 0.08 2.26 -3.87
CA LEU A 127 0.71 2.68 -2.63
C LEU A 127 0.45 4.17 -2.37
N PHE A 128 0.03 4.48 -1.16
CA PHE A 128 -0.26 5.84 -0.73
C PHE A 128 1.03 6.59 -0.35
N PRO A 129 1.08 7.91 -0.57
CA PRO A 129 2.16 8.75 -0.06
C PRO A 129 2.34 8.61 1.46
N GLY A 130 3.57 8.31 1.87
CA GLY A 130 3.99 8.28 3.28
C GLY A 130 4.59 9.61 3.74
N ALA A 131 5.06 9.65 4.98
CA ALA A 131 5.58 10.86 5.63
C ALA A 131 6.78 11.51 4.89
N ALA A 132 7.60 10.70 4.19
CA ALA A 132 8.77 11.18 3.46
C ALA A 132 8.54 11.34 1.95
N TYR A 133 7.29 11.25 1.47
CA TYR A 133 6.98 11.37 0.04
C TYR A 133 7.34 12.76 -0.52
N ASP A 134 7.85 12.78 -1.74
CA ASP A 134 8.22 14.02 -2.45
C ASP A 134 6.95 14.71 -2.96
N VAL A 135 6.58 15.82 -2.32
CA VAL A 135 5.39 16.61 -2.65
C VAL A 135 5.80 17.85 -3.45
N SER A 136 5.07 18.14 -4.52
CA SER A 136 5.20 19.40 -5.27
C SER A 136 4.81 20.59 -4.39
N GLU A 137 5.53 21.70 -4.50
CA GLU A 137 5.20 22.95 -3.78
C GLU A 137 3.80 23.49 -4.10
N ARG A 138 3.21 23.05 -5.23
CA ARG A 138 1.86 23.44 -5.68
C ARG A 138 0.79 22.41 -5.34
N ALA A 139 1.10 21.40 -4.53
CA ALA A 139 0.10 20.43 -4.13
C ALA A 139 -0.87 21.02 -3.10
N THR A 140 -2.16 20.73 -3.26
CA THR A 140 -3.18 20.99 -2.24
C THR A 140 -3.35 19.74 -1.38
N GLY A 141 -3.21 19.86 -0.07
CA GLY A 141 -3.37 18.70 0.79
C GLY A 141 -3.06 18.95 2.25
N LEU A 142 -2.96 17.86 3.02
CA LEU A 142 -2.79 17.84 4.46
C LEU A 142 -1.76 16.79 4.86
N ARG A 143 -0.73 17.21 5.60
CA ARG A 143 0.08 16.33 6.44
C ARG A 143 -0.51 16.35 7.85
N GLY A 144 -1.07 15.23 8.25
CA GLY A 144 -1.73 15.11 9.55
C GLY A 144 -1.28 13.87 10.31
N ARG A 145 -1.82 13.73 11.51
CA ARG A 145 -1.64 12.55 12.35
C ARG A 145 -2.97 12.12 12.94
N VAL A 146 -3.20 10.81 13.00
CA VAL A 146 -4.34 10.21 13.67
C VAL A 146 -3.90 9.64 15.01
N LEU A 147 -4.63 9.97 16.06
CA LEU A 147 -4.42 9.49 17.43
C LEU A 147 -5.63 8.68 17.89
N ARG A 148 -5.38 7.67 18.72
CA ARG A 148 -6.38 6.92 19.49
C ARG A 148 -5.90 6.86 20.93
N SER A 149 -6.68 7.44 21.84
CA SER A 149 -6.30 7.52 23.27
C SER A 149 -4.87 8.08 23.45
N ASP A 150 -4.60 9.23 22.79
CA ASP A 150 -3.31 9.93 22.75
C ASP A 150 -2.11 9.16 22.17
N LYS A 151 -2.34 7.95 21.64
CA LYS A 151 -1.31 7.15 20.97
C LYS A 151 -1.50 7.19 19.45
N PRO A 152 -0.42 7.04 18.68
CA PRO A 152 -0.49 6.88 17.23
C PRO A 152 -1.47 5.80 16.80
N MET A 153 -2.45 6.16 15.97
CA MET A 153 -3.33 5.19 15.36
C MET A 153 -2.71 4.69 14.06
N ARG A 154 -2.20 3.46 14.12
CA ARG A 154 -1.49 2.81 13.02
C ARG A 154 -2.45 2.44 11.90
N TRP A 155 -1.98 2.58 10.66
CA TRP A 155 -2.65 2.07 9.46
C TRP A 155 -4.05 2.63 9.19
N ALA A 156 -4.38 3.81 9.70
CA ALA A 156 -5.66 4.46 9.44
C ALA A 156 -5.92 4.65 7.93
N ARG A 157 -7.18 4.60 7.50
CA ARG A 157 -7.62 5.01 6.15
C ARG A 157 -8.24 6.39 6.25
N ILE A 158 -7.89 7.27 5.33
CA ILE A 158 -8.39 8.63 5.28
C ILE A 158 -9.04 8.85 3.92
N GLU A 159 -10.26 9.37 3.92
CA GLU A 159 -10.98 9.76 2.72
C GLU A 159 -11.36 11.23 2.79
N ALA A 160 -11.31 11.90 1.64
CA ALA A 160 -11.65 13.32 1.51
C ALA A 160 -12.80 13.47 0.52
N TRP A 161 -13.86 14.12 0.96
CA TRP A 161 -15.13 14.26 0.24
C TRP A 161 -15.50 15.74 0.10
N LEU A 162 -16.01 16.12 -1.07
CA LEU A 162 -16.69 17.41 -1.21
C LEU A 162 -18.05 17.33 -0.51
N PRO A 163 -18.35 18.18 0.49
CA PRO A 163 -19.57 18.08 1.29
C PRO A 163 -20.85 18.19 0.44
N ASP A 164 -20.85 19.07 -0.56
CA ASP A 164 -22.07 19.37 -1.34
C ASP A 164 -22.44 18.27 -2.33
N THR A 165 -21.44 17.61 -2.92
CA THR A 165 -21.64 16.62 -4.00
C THR A 165 -21.39 15.20 -3.55
N GLU A 166 -20.86 15.00 -2.35
CA GLU A 166 -20.36 13.70 -1.85
C GLU A 166 -19.38 13.04 -2.83
N THR A 167 -18.56 13.87 -3.50
CA THR A 167 -17.52 13.39 -4.43
C THR A 167 -16.24 13.12 -3.67
N LEU A 168 -15.71 11.89 -3.79
CA LEU A 168 -14.40 11.54 -3.28
C LEU A 168 -13.31 12.27 -4.08
N VAL A 169 -12.53 13.10 -3.40
CA VAL A 169 -11.47 13.93 -3.99
C VAL A 169 -10.06 13.58 -3.51
N GLY A 170 -9.93 12.67 -2.54
CA GLY A 170 -8.63 12.19 -2.09
C GLY A 170 -8.73 10.98 -1.18
N ARG A 171 -7.66 10.19 -1.18
CA ARG A 171 -7.45 9.08 -0.24
C ARG A 171 -6.04 9.11 0.30
N ALA A 172 -5.89 8.71 1.56
CA ALA A 172 -4.59 8.48 2.18
C ALA A 172 -4.63 7.29 3.13
N GLN A 173 -3.43 6.88 3.55
CA GLN A 173 -3.24 5.88 4.59
C GLN A 173 -2.29 6.44 5.64
N GLY A 174 -2.59 6.20 6.91
CA GLY A 174 -1.68 6.47 8.01
C GLY A 174 -0.61 5.39 8.12
N ASP A 175 0.57 5.75 8.59
CA ASP A 175 1.69 4.82 8.78
C ASP A 175 1.79 4.26 10.21
N ASP A 176 2.94 3.67 10.55
CA ASP A 176 3.25 3.09 11.86
C ASP A 176 3.29 4.12 13.00
N ARG A 177 3.33 5.40 12.66
CA ARG A 177 3.31 6.55 13.58
C ARG A 177 1.99 7.32 13.52
N GLY A 178 1.00 6.80 12.79
CA GLY A 178 -0.28 7.43 12.54
C GLY A 178 -0.17 8.69 11.68
N GLU A 179 1.00 8.95 11.09
CA GLU A 179 1.22 10.10 10.19
C GLU A 179 0.64 9.74 8.82
N PHE A 180 -0.01 10.71 8.17
CA PHE A 180 -0.55 10.54 6.83
C PHE A 180 -0.31 11.78 5.97
N LEU A 181 -0.28 11.56 4.66
CA LEU A 181 -0.24 12.61 3.66
C LEU A 181 -1.44 12.47 2.73
N LEU A 182 -2.44 13.33 2.92
CA LEU A 182 -3.61 13.45 2.08
C LEU A 182 -3.36 14.52 1.02
N LEU A 183 -3.51 14.16 -0.25
CA LEU A 183 -3.40 15.09 -1.36
C LEU A 183 -4.72 15.07 -2.14
N LEU A 184 -5.22 16.26 -2.48
CA LEU A 184 -6.45 16.40 -3.24
C LEU A 184 -6.16 16.26 -4.74
N ALA A 185 -7.07 15.61 -5.47
CA ALA A 185 -6.94 15.44 -6.90
C ALA A 185 -6.88 16.81 -7.63
N PRO A 186 -6.14 16.95 -8.74
CA PRO A 186 -6.02 18.21 -9.49
C PRO A 186 -7.34 18.83 -9.99
N GLY A 187 -8.45 18.07 -9.97
CA GLY A 187 -9.80 18.52 -10.31
C GLY A 187 -10.78 18.57 -9.13
N ALA A 188 -10.28 18.54 -7.89
CA ALA A 188 -11.12 18.54 -6.69
C ALA A 188 -11.91 19.85 -6.49
N ALA A 189 -11.42 20.97 -7.01
CA ALA A 189 -12.10 22.27 -6.90
C ALA A 189 -12.86 22.58 -8.21
N PRO A 190 -14.15 22.96 -8.13
CA PRO A 190 -14.87 23.56 -9.25
C PRO A 190 -14.14 24.78 -9.80
N ALA A 191 -14.22 25.00 -11.12
CA ALA A 191 -13.54 26.14 -11.75
C ALA A 191 -14.01 27.52 -11.22
N SER A 192 -15.19 27.59 -10.62
CA SER A 192 -15.72 28.80 -9.97
C SER A 192 -15.00 29.17 -8.67
N GLU A 193 -14.28 28.22 -8.04
CA GLU A 193 -13.63 28.42 -6.75
C GLU A 193 -12.19 28.95 -6.84
N PHE A 194 -11.66 29.15 -8.06
CA PHE A 194 -10.36 29.80 -8.27
C PHE A 194 -10.30 31.28 -7.83
N THR A 195 -11.36 31.82 -7.23
CA THR A 195 -11.48 33.22 -6.79
C THR A 195 -10.82 33.53 -5.45
N GLY A 196 -9.93 32.67 -4.95
CA GLY A 196 -9.17 32.89 -3.71
C GLY A 196 -9.93 32.51 -2.44
N ARG A 197 -11.01 31.74 -2.57
CA ARG A 197 -11.68 31.07 -1.44
C ARG A 197 -10.97 29.76 -1.12
N ASP A 198 -11.03 29.37 0.14
CA ASP A 198 -10.59 28.04 0.54
C ASP A 198 -11.63 26.99 0.09
N LEU A 199 -11.14 25.80 -0.23
CA LEU A 199 -11.95 24.62 -0.56
C LEU A 199 -12.30 23.87 0.72
N GLU A 200 -13.58 23.81 1.07
CA GLU A 200 -14.04 23.02 2.21
C GLU A 200 -14.16 21.54 1.83
N VAL A 201 -13.48 20.67 2.59
CA VAL A 201 -13.46 19.23 2.35
C VAL A 201 -13.75 18.48 3.64
N ARG A 202 -14.71 17.56 3.58
CA ARG A 202 -14.97 16.62 4.67
C ARG A 202 -13.91 15.53 4.66
N VAL A 203 -13.14 15.44 5.74
CA VAL A 203 -12.10 14.41 5.92
C VAL A 203 -12.62 13.38 6.91
N ASP A 204 -12.78 12.15 6.45
CA ASP A 204 -13.20 11.00 7.25
C ASP A 204 -12.01 10.09 7.55
N VAL A 205 -11.90 9.65 8.80
CA VAL A 205 -10.89 8.69 9.24
C VAL A 205 -11.54 7.38 9.66
N PHE A 206 -10.98 6.29 9.15
CA PHE A 206 -11.33 4.92 9.48
C PHE A 206 -10.13 4.18 10.03
N GLY A 207 -10.36 3.20 10.88
CA GLY A 207 -9.31 2.23 11.19
C GLY A 207 -9.81 1.07 12.03
N PRO A 208 -8.90 0.17 12.44
CA PRO A 208 -9.27 -1.09 13.07
C PRO A 208 -10.04 -0.82 14.35
N GLU A 209 -11.20 -1.43 14.54
CA GLU A 209 -12.05 -1.22 15.72
C GLU A 209 -11.25 -1.40 17.03
N THR A 210 -10.55 -2.52 17.14
CA THR A 210 -9.70 -2.81 18.30
C THR A 210 -8.22 -2.60 17.95
N PRO A 211 -7.43 -1.89 18.79
CA PRO A 211 -5.99 -1.84 18.61
C PRO A 211 -5.39 -3.25 18.68
N PRO A 212 -4.57 -3.66 17.70
CA PRO A 212 -3.93 -4.97 17.74
C PRO A 212 -2.99 -5.04 18.96
N ALA A 213 -2.99 -6.17 19.65
CA ALA A 213 -2.08 -6.45 20.76
C ALA A 213 -0.97 -7.41 20.29
N PRO A 214 0.32 -7.06 20.45
CA PRO A 214 1.42 -7.88 19.96
C PRO A 214 1.57 -9.15 20.79
N ILE A 215 1.69 -10.29 20.10
CA ILE A 215 2.02 -11.59 20.70
C ILE A 215 3.13 -12.22 19.85
N PRO A 216 4.37 -12.35 20.36
CA PRO A 216 4.84 -11.93 21.70
C PRO A 216 4.93 -10.39 21.85
N THR A 217 5.08 -9.89 23.07
CA THR A 217 5.05 -8.45 23.37
C THR A 217 6.18 -7.64 22.74
N ASP A 218 7.31 -8.29 22.44
CA ASP A 218 8.49 -7.72 21.78
C ASP A 218 8.42 -7.79 20.24
N LEU A 219 7.34 -8.35 19.68
CA LEU A 219 7.12 -8.41 18.25
C LEU A 219 7.24 -7.05 17.53
N PRO A 220 6.76 -5.91 18.08
CA PRO A 220 6.90 -4.61 17.44
C PRO A 220 8.35 -4.16 17.23
N ASP A 221 9.27 -4.59 18.10
CA ASP A 221 10.70 -4.27 18.00
C ASP A 221 11.40 -5.10 16.90
N GLN A 222 10.84 -6.28 16.59
CA GLN A 222 11.38 -7.19 15.58
C GLN A 222 10.82 -6.93 14.17
N ASP A 223 9.55 -6.56 14.10
CA ASP A 223 8.83 -6.28 12.85
C ASP A 223 7.95 -5.03 13.02
N PRO A 224 8.40 -3.84 12.55
CA PRO A 224 7.61 -2.61 12.60
C PRO A 224 6.28 -2.66 11.84
N PHE A 225 6.03 -3.71 11.04
CA PHE A 225 4.80 -3.90 10.27
C PHE A 225 3.99 -5.11 10.74
N TRP A 226 4.26 -5.62 11.94
CA TRP A 226 3.63 -6.83 12.51
C TRP A 226 2.09 -6.79 12.52
N ASP A 227 1.51 -5.61 12.70
CA ASP A 227 0.07 -5.36 12.79
C ASP A 227 -0.52 -4.78 11.52
N LEU A 228 0.22 -4.82 10.41
CA LEU A 228 -0.27 -4.36 9.13
C LEU A 228 -1.46 -5.23 8.67
N SER A 229 -2.59 -4.59 8.44
CA SER A 229 -3.86 -5.22 8.06
C SER A 229 -3.69 -6.06 6.79
N LEU A 230 -4.16 -7.32 6.84
CA LEU A 230 -4.15 -8.21 5.68
C LEU A 230 -5.31 -7.85 4.75
N GLU A 231 -5.00 -7.42 3.53
CA GLU A 231 -5.99 -7.05 2.52
C GLU A 231 -6.25 -8.22 1.58
N LEU A 232 -7.47 -8.73 1.53
CA LEU A 232 -7.85 -9.89 0.72
C LEU A 232 -8.20 -9.45 -0.69
N ALA A 233 -7.33 -9.72 -1.66
CA ALA A 233 -7.63 -9.39 -3.05
C ALA A 233 -8.65 -10.40 -3.65
N PRO A 234 -9.51 -9.95 -4.58
CA PRO A 234 -10.47 -10.81 -5.25
C PRO A 234 -9.79 -11.79 -6.20
N THR A 235 -10.55 -12.71 -6.79
CA THR A 235 -10.01 -13.75 -7.69
C THR A 235 -9.34 -13.13 -8.92
N PRO A 236 -8.28 -13.72 -9.49
CA PRO A 236 -7.66 -13.20 -10.71
C PRO A 236 -8.67 -13.06 -11.85
N GLY A 237 -8.73 -11.86 -12.46
CA GLY A 237 -9.67 -11.53 -13.54
C GLY A 237 -10.94 -10.79 -13.09
N GLU A 238 -11.21 -10.71 -11.79
CA GLU A 238 -12.29 -9.87 -11.23
C GLU A 238 -11.84 -8.41 -11.05
N ASP A 239 -12.80 -7.49 -10.87
CA ASP A 239 -12.50 -6.11 -10.48
C ASP A 239 -11.79 -6.10 -9.12
N ASP A 240 -10.74 -5.28 -9.00
CA ASP A 240 -9.80 -5.32 -7.88
C ASP A 240 -9.72 -3.97 -7.15
N PRO A 241 -10.80 -3.55 -6.46
CA PRO A 241 -10.82 -2.32 -5.69
C PRO A 241 -9.87 -2.39 -4.48
N VAL A 242 -9.49 -3.58 -4.04
CA VAL A 242 -8.53 -3.80 -2.95
C VAL A 242 -7.15 -3.36 -3.41
N SER A 243 -6.61 -3.88 -4.50
CA SER A 243 -5.32 -3.43 -5.05
C SER A 243 -5.34 -1.93 -5.35
N ALA A 244 -6.45 -1.41 -5.89
CA ALA A 244 -6.62 0.03 -6.14
C ALA A 244 -6.68 0.91 -4.87
N GLY A 245 -6.73 0.30 -3.67
CA GLY A 245 -6.82 1.04 -2.40
C GLY A 245 -8.18 1.70 -2.19
N GLY A 246 -9.22 1.21 -2.88
CA GLY A 246 -10.60 1.68 -2.73
C GLY A 246 -11.44 0.91 -1.74
N SER A 247 -11.07 -0.34 -1.46
CA SER A 247 -11.69 -1.10 -0.37
C SER A 247 -10.97 -0.86 0.95
N ARG A 248 -11.75 -0.79 2.03
CA ARG A 248 -11.22 -0.76 3.40
C ARG A 248 -10.89 -2.19 3.85
N PRO A 249 -9.81 -2.38 4.61
CA PRO A 249 -9.54 -3.68 5.24
C PRO A 249 -10.68 -4.09 6.17
N GLU A 250 -10.84 -5.40 6.38
CA GLU A 250 -11.82 -5.93 7.32
C GLU A 250 -11.59 -5.40 8.75
N GLY A 251 -12.67 -5.17 9.49
CA GLY A 251 -12.61 -4.64 10.85
C GLY A 251 -12.35 -3.13 10.94
N TYR A 252 -12.26 -2.41 9.81
CA TYR A 252 -12.15 -0.96 9.81
C TYR A 252 -13.51 -0.30 10.00
N VAL A 253 -13.60 0.55 11.02
CA VAL A 253 -14.82 1.29 11.36
C VAL A 253 -14.58 2.79 11.26
N ALA A 254 -15.65 3.54 11.01
CA ALA A 254 -15.64 4.99 11.10
C ALA A 254 -15.77 5.42 12.57
N ALA A 255 -15.05 6.46 12.97
CA ALA A 255 -15.32 7.16 14.22
C ALA A 255 -16.00 8.48 13.90
N ALA A 256 -17.17 8.73 14.48
CA ALA A 256 -17.89 10.00 14.29
C ALA A 256 -17.04 11.20 14.75
N SER A 257 -16.22 11.02 15.79
CA SER A 257 -15.27 12.03 16.28
C SER A 257 -14.12 12.32 15.30
N ALA A 258 -13.93 11.46 14.29
CA ALA A 258 -12.82 11.51 13.35
C ALA A 258 -13.26 11.91 11.93
N SER A 259 -14.45 12.51 11.81
CA SER A 259 -14.92 13.22 10.62
C SER A 259 -14.93 14.73 10.89
N ARG A 260 -14.32 15.54 10.02
CA ARG A 260 -14.34 17.01 10.14
C ARG A 260 -14.23 17.71 8.79
N ILE A 261 -14.78 18.92 8.72
CA ILE A 261 -14.53 19.83 7.59
C ILE A 261 -13.17 20.49 7.78
N VAL A 262 -12.32 20.41 6.76
CA VAL A 262 -11.02 21.08 6.69
C VAL A 262 -11.04 22.06 5.53
N SER A 263 -10.58 23.28 5.79
CA SER A 263 -10.49 24.37 4.81
C SER A 263 -9.15 24.29 4.07
N PHE A 264 -9.13 24.01 2.77
CA PHE A 264 -7.89 23.89 1.99
C PHE A 264 -7.64 25.11 1.13
N ARG A 265 -6.48 25.76 1.33
CA ARG A 265 -6.01 26.76 0.37
C ARG A 265 -5.36 26.07 -0.83
N LEU A 266 -5.89 26.34 -2.03
CA LEU A 266 -5.37 25.74 -3.26
C LEU A 266 -3.87 26.02 -3.45
N GLY A 267 -3.14 25.00 -3.87
CA GLY A 267 -1.69 25.05 -4.07
C GLY A 267 -0.88 25.10 -2.78
N ARG A 268 -1.48 24.75 -1.63
CA ARG A 268 -0.78 24.68 -0.34
C ARG A 268 -1.03 23.37 0.40
N LEU A 269 0.02 22.93 1.08
CA LEU A 269 -0.01 21.80 1.99
C LEU A 269 -0.20 22.31 3.42
N ARG A 270 -1.31 21.93 4.07
CA ARG A 270 -1.53 22.14 5.49
C ARG A 270 -0.70 21.14 6.30
N THR A 271 -0.26 21.55 7.48
CA THR A 271 0.56 20.70 8.37
C THR A 271 0.09 20.79 9.81
N GLY A 272 0.63 19.96 10.70
CA GLY A 272 0.29 19.94 12.14
C GLY A 272 0.56 21.23 12.93
N ILE A 273 1.11 22.27 12.28
CA ILE A 273 1.19 23.63 12.86
C ILE A 273 -0.15 24.36 12.69
N GLU A 274 -0.87 24.09 11.60
CA GLU A 274 -2.12 24.74 11.21
C GLU A 274 -3.35 23.88 11.52
N GLU A 275 -3.14 22.60 11.79
CA GLU A 275 -4.19 21.60 11.96
C GLU A 275 -3.93 20.73 13.18
N GLU A 276 -4.93 20.65 14.06
CA GLU A 276 -4.90 19.71 15.18
C GLU A 276 -4.94 18.26 14.67
N ASN A 277 -4.36 17.36 15.47
CA ASN A 277 -4.40 15.93 15.19
C ASN A 277 -5.85 15.42 15.12
N PHE A 278 -6.08 14.40 14.29
CA PHE A 278 -7.37 13.71 14.28
C PHE A 278 -7.45 12.79 15.48
N VAL A 279 -8.53 12.89 16.25
CA VAL A 279 -8.77 12.03 17.41
C VAL A 279 -9.83 11.00 17.06
N PHE A 280 -9.40 9.74 17.02
CA PHE A 280 -10.25 8.60 16.76
C PHE A 280 -10.76 8.02 18.08
N THR A 281 -12.03 8.31 18.37
CA THR A 281 -12.76 7.81 19.54
C THR A 281 -13.99 7.06 19.04
N LEU A 282 -14.07 5.78 19.38
CA LEU A 282 -15.27 4.99 19.12
C LEU A 282 -16.40 5.47 20.07
N PRO A 283 -17.67 5.41 19.63
CA PRO A 283 -18.81 5.77 20.46
C PRO A 283 -18.94 4.88 21.70
#